data_AF-A0A319BTN1-F1
#
_entry.id   AF-A0A319BTN1-F1
#
_cell.length_a   1.000
_cell.length_b   1.000
_cell.length_c   1.000
_cell.angle_alpha   90.00
_cell.angle_beta   90.00
_cell.angle_gamma   90.00
#
_symmetry.space_group_name_H-M   'P 1'
#
loop_
_entity.id
_entity.type
_entity.pdbx_description
1 polymer ?
#
loop_
_entity_poly.entity_id
_entity_poly.type
_entity_poly.pdbx_seq_one_letter_code
_entity_poly.pdbx_strand_id
1 'polypeptide(L)'
;MKTSVILAILGAASCAVAIRCSQGMTYCGTSLVKKGNYAQDIQTALQREGIAPTSHQLLDSLYLCTADEDYLIYRTTCRRDACQDNGVSRDDTCIGTVEQPQEQEDLDLDQNQDVGMGQNQGGQNAGPYNTVTF
;
A
#
# COMPACT_ATOMS: atom_id res chain seq x y z
N MET A 1 22.74 71.75 -10.06
CA MET A 1 21.80 70.76 -10.62
C MET A 1 22.22 69.40 -10.08
N LYS A 2 21.38 68.73 -9.27
CA LYS A 2 21.68 67.40 -8.70
C LYS A 2 20.58 66.46 -9.16
N THR A 3 20.90 65.56 -10.09
CA THR A 3 19.98 64.53 -10.60
C THR A 3 20.16 63.26 -9.77
N SER A 4 19.19 62.98 -8.89
CA SER A 4 19.10 61.70 -8.20
C SER A 4 18.54 60.66 -9.15
N VAL A 5 19.36 59.67 -9.51
CA VAL A 5 18.95 58.50 -10.30
C VAL A 5 18.38 57.47 -9.32
N ILE A 6 17.09 57.19 -9.41
CA ILE A 6 16.42 56.13 -8.66
C ILE A 6 16.55 54.84 -9.47
N LEU A 7 17.37 53.90 -8.98
CA LEU A 7 17.58 52.61 -9.61
C LEU A 7 16.51 51.63 -9.10
N ALA A 8 15.47 51.41 -9.91
CA ALA A 8 14.42 50.43 -9.62
C ALA A 8 14.93 49.01 -9.97
N ILE A 9 15.27 48.24 -8.94
CA ILE A 9 15.54 46.81 -9.05
C ILE A 9 14.23 46.04 -9.30
N LEU A 10 13.97 45.66 -10.54
CA LEU A 10 12.92 44.68 -10.85
C LEU A 10 13.37 43.31 -10.34
N GLY A 11 12.82 42.87 -9.21
CA GLY A 11 12.96 41.51 -8.73
C GLY A 11 12.28 40.56 -9.71
N ALA A 12 13.06 39.75 -10.43
CA ALA A 12 12.54 38.65 -11.22
C ALA A 12 11.98 37.60 -10.24
N ALA A 13 10.65 37.52 -10.12
CA ALA A 13 10.00 36.42 -9.44
C ALA A 13 10.17 35.17 -10.30
N SER A 14 11.10 34.30 -9.90
CA SER A 14 11.29 32.98 -10.52
C SER A 14 10.06 32.12 -10.21
N CYS A 15 9.07 32.12 -11.10
CA CYS A 15 7.98 31.15 -11.04
C CYS A 15 8.54 29.77 -11.40
N ALA A 16 8.98 29.02 -10.39
CA ALA A 16 9.26 27.61 -10.55
C ALA A 16 7.94 26.89 -10.91
N VAL A 17 7.77 26.59 -12.20
CA VAL A 17 6.64 25.79 -12.66
C VAL A 17 6.95 24.35 -12.27
N ALA A 18 6.47 23.92 -11.10
CA ALA A 18 6.53 22.50 -10.73
C ALA A 18 5.69 21.71 -11.74
N ILE A 19 6.24 20.61 -12.27
CA ILE A 19 5.50 19.71 -13.15
C ILE A 19 4.38 19.07 -12.31
N ARG A 20 3.15 19.56 -12.50
CA ARG A 20 1.99 19.04 -11.80
C ARG A 20 1.57 17.68 -12.36
N CYS A 21 1.01 16.82 -11.50
CA CYS A 21 0.33 15.62 -11.91
C CYS A 21 -0.91 16.02 -12.71
N SER A 22 -1.34 15.17 -13.63
CA SER A 22 -2.54 15.47 -14.41
C SER A 22 -3.76 15.16 -13.56
N GLN A 23 -4.62 16.16 -13.36
CA GLN A 23 -5.85 16.00 -12.57
C GLN A 23 -6.69 14.84 -13.10
N GLY A 24 -7.25 14.05 -12.18
CA GLY A 24 -8.09 12.89 -12.49
C GLY A 24 -7.30 11.61 -12.79
N MET A 25 -5.99 11.70 -12.95
CA MET A 25 -5.13 10.54 -13.18
C MET A 25 -4.65 9.94 -11.86
N THR A 26 -4.49 8.63 -11.85
CA THR A 26 -3.92 7.86 -10.76
C THR A 26 -2.45 7.58 -11.05
N TYR A 27 -1.59 7.80 -10.06
CA TYR A 27 -0.15 7.59 -10.17
C TYR A 27 0.38 6.70 -9.05
N CYS A 28 1.38 5.89 -9.37
CA CYS A 28 2.24 5.28 -8.37
C CYS A 28 3.02 6.35 -7.63
N GLY A 29 3.30 6.11 -6.34
CA GLY A 29 4.20 6.95 -5.56
C GLY A 29 5.57 7.13 -6.22
N THR A 30 6.12 6.05 -6.81
CA THR A 30 7.36 6.13 -7.61
C THR A 30 7.25 7.08 -8.80
N SER A 31 6.14 7.03 -9.56
CA SER A 31 5.89 7.91 -10.72
C SER A 31 5.80 9.38 -10.30
N LEU A 32 5.14 9.67 -9.17
CA LEU A 32 5.03 11.02 -8.62
C LEU A 32 6.39 11.57 -8.20
N VAL A 33 7.18 10.80 -7.43
CA VAL A 33 8.53 11.22 -7.01
C VAL A 33 9.45 11.47 -8.21
N LYS A 34 9.33 10.67 -9.28
CA LYS A 34 10.08 10.91 -10.53
C LYS A 34 9.62 12.19 -11.25
N LYS A 35 8.33 12.51 -11.20
CA LYS A 35 7.74 13.69 -11.85
C LYS A 35 8.11 15.00 -11.15
N GLY A 36 8.27 14.99 -9.83
CA GLY A 36 8.62 16.20 -9.08
C GLY A 36 8.57 16.04 -7.56
N ASN A 37 8.39 17.17 -6.86
CA ASN A 37 8.45 17.23 -5.41
C ASN A 37 7.15 16.80 -4.71
N TYR A 38 6.73 15.55 -4.89
CA TYR A 38 5.50 15.01 -4.28
C TYR A 38 5.71 14.30 -2.94
N ALA A 39 6.95 14.20 -2.46
CA ALA A 39 7.26 13.40 -1.27
C ALA A 39 6.47 13.85 -0.02
N GLN A 40 6.23 15.16 0.13
CA GLN A 40 5.45 15.71 1.24
C GLN A 40 3.95 15.49 1.06
N ASP A 41 3.43 15.65 -0.17
CA ASP A 41 2.02 15.45 -0.48
C ASP A 41 1.62 13.98 -0.29
N ILE A 42 2.50 13.05 -0.71
CA ILE A 42 2.33 11.60 -0.49
C ILE A 42 2.28 11.28 1.01
N GLN A 43 3.20 11.84 1.80
CA GLN A 43 3.18 11.64 3.26
C GLN A 43 1.89 12.18 3.89
N THR A 44 1.45 13.35 3.46
CA THR A 44 0.21 13.97 3.95
C THR A 44 -1.01 13.12 3.59
N ALA A 45 -1.07 12.58 2.37
CA ALA A 45 -2.13 11.69 1.94
C ALA A 45 -2.20 10.41 2.79
N LEU A 46 -1.05 9.79 3.10
CA LEU A 46 -1.01 8.61 3.99
C LEU A 46 -1.42 8.93 5.43
N GLN A 47 -0.96 10.07 5.96
CA GLN A 47 -1.28 10.50 7.32
C GLN A 47 -2.77 10.75 7.52
N ARG A 48 -3.49 11.24 6.50
CA ARG A 48 -4.94 11.42 6.52
C ARG A 48 -5.70 10.12 6.69
N GLU A 49 -5.16 9.03 6.15
CA GLU A 49 -5.70 7.67 6.28
C GLU A 49 -5.19 6.96 7.55
N GLY A 50 -4.37 7.63 8.38
CA GLY A 50 -3.75 7.03 9.56
C GLY A 50 -2.67 5.98 9.23
N ILE A 51 -2.13 5.99 8.00
CA ILE A 51 -1.12 5.03 7.54
C ILE A 51 0.28 5.58 7.84
N ALA A 52 1.11 4.78 8.54
CA ALA A 52 2.50 5.14 8.80
C ALA A 52 3.32 5.16 7.49
N PRO A 53 4.04 6.26 7.18
CA PRO A 53 4.79 6.37 5.94
C PRO A 53 6.07 5.53 6.01
N THR A 54 6.04 4.35 5.38
CA THR A 54 7.22 3.52 5.11
C THR A 54 7.61 3.66 3.64
N SER A 55 8.83 3.28 3.25
CA SER A 55 9.24 3.33 1.83
C SER A 55 8.27 2.58 0.91
N HIS A 56 7.74 1.44 1.38
CA HIS A 56 6.72 0.68 0.66
C HIS A 56 5.43 1.48 0.50
N GLN A 57 4.92 2.08 1.58
CA GLN A 57 3.70 2.89 1.55
C GLN A 57 3.85 4.15 0.68
N LEU A 58 5.04 4.76 0.69
CA LEU A 58 5.32 5.95 -0.09
C LEU A 58 5.45 5.67 -1.58
N LEU A 59 6.09 4.57 -1.97
CA LEU A 59 6.51 4.33 -3.35
C LEU A 59 5.56 3.38 -4.10
N ASP A 60 5.02 2.37 -3.42
CA ASP A 60 4.21 1.32 -4.05
C ASP A 60 2.70 1.55 -3.92
N SER A 61 2.27 2.71 -3.42
CA SER A 61 0.85 3.07 -3.34
C SER A 61 0.38 3.86 -4.55
N LEU A 62 -0.93 3.75 -4.83
CA LEU A 62 -1.64 4.52 -5.84
C LEU A 62 -2.26 5.77 -5.21
N TYR A 63 -2.13 6.89 -5.91
CA TYR A 63 -2.67 8.19 -5.51
C TYR A 63 -3.44 8.82 -6.66
N LEU A 64 -4.67 9.27 -6.41
CA LEU A 64 -5.42 10.09 -7.36
C LEU A 64 -4.95 11.54 -7.26
N CYS A 65 -4.55 12.11 -8.40
CA CYS A 65 -4.24 13.52 -8.52
C CYS A 65 -5.53 14.36 -8.58
N THR A 66 -5.68 15.34 -7.68
CA THR A 66 -6.82 16.26 -7.67
C THR A 66 -6.37 17.70 -7.94
N ALA A 67 -7.33 18.60 -8.16
CA ALA A 67 -7.07 20.04 -8.21
C ALA A 67 -7.34 20.75 -6.87
N ASP A 68 -7.77 20.00 -5.86
CA ASP A 68 -8.25 20.53 -4.59
C ASP A 68 -7.09 20.83 -3.63
N GLU A 69 -7.42 21.31 -2.42
CA GLU A 69 -6.46 21.51 -1.32
C GLU A 69 -5.68 20.22 -1.00
N ASP A 70 -6.30 19.09 -1.28
CA ASP A 70 -5.79 17.75 -1.12
C ASP A 70 -5.19 17.24 -2.43
N TYR A 71 -4.02 17.79 -2.77
CA TYR A 71 -3.28 17.56 -4.01
C TYR A 71 -3.22 16.07 -4.45
N LEU A 72 -3.19 15.15 -3.49
CA LEU A 72 -3.21 13.71 -3.69
C LEU A 72 -4.19 13.03 -2.73
N ILE A 73 -5.00 12.12 -3.26
CA ILE A 73 -5.86 11.22 -2.48
C ILE A 73 -5.26 9.81 -2.54
N TYR A 74 -4.95 9.22 -1.40
CA TYR A 74 -4.52 7.82 -1.33
C TYR A 74 -5.64 6.88 -1.80
N ARG A 75 -5.29 5.84 -2.56
CA ARG A 75 -6.24 4.82 -3.04
C ARG A 75 -5.98 3.47 -2.40
N THR A 76 -4.77 2.94 -2.57
CA THR A 76 -4.39 1.62 -2.08
C THR A 76 -2.88 1.46 -2.15
N THR A 77 -2.32 0.61 -1.30
CA THR A 77 -0.93 0.13 -1.38
C THR A 77 -0.90 -1.13 -2.24
N CYS A 78 -0.14 -1.12 -3.33
CA CYS A 78 0.13 -2.34 -4.08
C CYS A 78 1.05 -3.26 -3.26
N ARG A 79 1.25 -4.50 -3.70
CA ARG A 79 2.39 -5.29 -3.20
C ARG A 79 3.71 -4.60 -3.54
N ARG A 80 4.79 -4.94 -2.83
CA ARG A 80 6.13 -4.40 -3.12
C ARG A 80 6.48 -4.60 -4.58
N ASP A 81 6.98 -3.54 -5.22
CA ASP A 81 7.38 -3.51 -6.62
C ASP A 81 6.24 -3.85 -7.62
N ALA A 82 4.99 -3.85 -7.15
CA ALA A 82 3.81 -4.21 -7.93
C ALA A 82 3.01 -2.99 -8.40
N CYS A 83 3.49 -1.78 -8.15
CA CYS A 83 2.90 -0.57 -8.70
C CYS A 83 3.49 -0.29 -10.09
N GLN A 84 2.69 -0.46 -11.13
CA GLN A 84 3.12 -0.31 -12.52
C GLN A 84 2.78 1.09 -13.07
N ASP A 85 3.84 1.80 -13.47
CA ASP A 85 3.75 3.00 -14.30
C ASP A 85 3.30 2.61 -15.72
N ASN A 86 2.11 3.05 -16.12
CA ASN A 86 1.54 2.74 -17.44
C ASN A 86 1.91 3.78 -18.52
N GLY A 87 2.72 4.78 -18.16
CA GLY A 87 3.23 5.80 -19.05
C GLY A 87 2.33 7.03 -19.17
N VAL A 88 2.68 7.89 -20.13
CA VAL A 88 2.07 9.22 -20.26
C VAL A 88 0.58 9.13 -20.56
N SER A 89 -0.21 9.90 -19.80
CA SER A 89 -1.67 9.99 -19.95
C SER A 89 -2.41 8.66 -19.76
N ARG A 90 -1.84 7.75 -18.97
CA ARG A 90 -2.47 6.51 -18.54
C ARG A 90 -2.41 6.41 -17.02
N ASP A 91 -3.45 5.81 -16.43
CA ASP A 91 -3.49 5.56 -14.99
C ASP A 91 -2.51 4.46 -14.62
N ASP A 92 -1.76 4.66 -13.56
CA ASP A 92 -0.92 3.62 -12.97
C ASP A 92 -1.79 2.59 -12.25
N THR A 93 -1.31 1.35 -12.17
CA THR A 93 -2.10 0.23 -11.66
C THR A 93 -1.28 -0.70 -10.77
N CYS A 94 -1.92 -1.30 -9.77
CA CYS A 94 -1.33 -2.44 -9.07
C CYS A 94 -1.40 -3.69 -9.95
N ILE A 95 -0.28 -4.38 -10.12
CA ILE A 95 -0.18 -5.63 -10.87
C ILE A 95 0.04 -6.85 -9.98
N GLY A 96 -0.35 -8.01 -10.52
CA GLY A 96 -0.29 -9.29 -9.83
C GLY A 96 -1.52 -9.52 -8.94
N THR A 97 -2.02 -10.75 -8.98
CA THR A 97 -3.21 -11.19 -8.23
C THR A 97 -3.06 -10.87 -6.75
N VAL A 98 -4.05 -10.18 -6.18
CA VAL A 98 -4.30 -10.17 -4.73
C VAL A 98 -4.02 -11.56 -4.18
N GLU A 99 -2.98 -11.70 -3.36
CA GLU A 99 -2.96 -12.81 -2.42
C GLU A 99 -4.08 -12.48 -1.44
N GLN A 100 -5.27 -13.02 -1.74
CA GLN A 100 -6.38 -13.00 -0.81
C GLN A 100 -5.88 -13.62 0.49
N PRO A 101 -6.07 -12.96 1.65
CA PRO A 101 -5.87 -13.57 2.95
C PRO A 101 -6.61 -14.90 2.95
N GLN A 102 -5.95 -15.95 3.41
CA GLN A 102 -6.49 -17.31 3.41
C GLN A 102 -7.85 -17.34 4.11
N GLU A 103 -8.93 -17.48 3.34
CA GLU A 103 -10.19 -18.00 3.86
C GLU A 103 -9.95 -19.49 4.11
N GLN A 104 -9.56 -19.77 5.35
CA GLN A 104 -9.58 -21.10 5.92
C GLN A 104 -11.05 -21.46 6.17
N GLU A 105 -11.69 -22.06 5.18
CA GLU A 105 -12.95 -22.79 5.35
C GLU A 105 -12.66 -24.09 6.13
N ASP A 106 -12.46 -23.95 7.44
CA ASP A 106 -12.65 -25.03 8.40
C ASP A 106 -13.96 -24.73 9.14
N LEU A 107 -15.04 -25.44 8.77
CA LEU A 107 -16.27 -25.77 9.51
C LEU A 107 -17.18 -26.48 8.48
N ASP A 108 -17.44 -27.78 8.59
CA ASP A 108 -18.51 -28.26 9.47
C ASP A 108 -18.26 -29.66 10.05
N LEU A 109 -18.55 -29.75 11.36
CA LEU A 109 -18.65 -30.98 12.14
C LEU A 109 -20.06 -31.58 12.03
N ASP A 110 -20.08 -32.91 11.84
CA ASP A 110 -20.95 -33.90 12.50
C ASP A 110 -22.47 -33.88 12.22
N GLN A 111 -22.99 -34.90 11.50
CA GLN A 111 -23.84 -35.95 12.11
C GLN A 111 -24.39 -37.01 11.13
N ASN A 112 -24.06 -38.27 11.46
CA ASN A 112 -25.01 -39.36 11.73
C ASN A 112 -25.16 -40.53 10.73
N GLN A 113 -24.78 -41.71 11.27
CA GLN A 113 -25.33 -43.06 11.11
C GLN A 113 -25.24 -43.79 9.76
N ASP A 114 -24.32 -44.76 9.71
CA ASP A 114 -24.73 -46.13 9.37
C ASP A 114 -23.96 -47.16 10.21
N VAL A 115 -24.68 -48.20 10.61
CA VAL A 115 -24.36 -49.18 11.65
C VAL A 115 -23.85 -50.45 10.95
N GLY A 116 -22.59 -50.83 11.12
CA GLY A 116 -22.06 -52.01 10.45
C GLY A 116 -20.89 -52.65 11.20
N MET A 117 -21.15 -53.83 11.76
CA MET A 117 -20.30 -54.58 12.68
C MET A 117 -18.94 -55.02 12.09
N GLY A 118 -17.91 -55.11 12.95
CA GLY A 118 -16.67 -55.79 12.61
C GLY A 118 -15.57 -55.66 13.66
N GLN A 119 -15.75 -56.25 14.84
CA GLN A 119 -14.69 -56.41 15.82
C GLN A 119 -13.60 -57.32 15.25
N ASN A 120 -12.36 -56.82 15.15
CA ASN A 120 -11.19 -57.69 15.10
C ASN A 120 -10.08 -57.15 15.99
N GLN A 121 -9.56 -58.05 16.81
CA GLN A 121 -8.76 -57.82 18.00
C GLN A 121 -7.27 -57.79 17.63
N GLY A 122 -6.47 -57.16 18.50
CA GLY A 122 -5.07 -57.55 18.70
C GLY A 122 -4.05 -56.44 18.47
N GLY A 123 -3.35 -56.04 19.54
CA GLY A 123 -2.20 -55.16 19.42
C GLY A 123 -1.78 -54.50 20.73
N GLN A 124 -1.36 -55.32 21.69
CA GLN A 124 -0.69 -54.90 22.93
C GLN A 124 0.56 -54.08 22.59
N ASN A 125 0.82 -52.97 23.29
CA ASN A 125 2.17 -52.46 23.62
C ASN A 125 2.06 -51.30 24.63
N ALA A 126 1.92 -51.62 25.91
CA ALA A 126 2.14 -50.67 27.00
C ALA A 126 3.62 -50.77 27.42
N GLY A 127 4.40 -49.73 27.12
CA GLY A 127 5.75 -49.54 27.66
C GLY A 127 5.69 -48.89 29.05
N PRO A 128 6.58 -49.25 29.99
CA PRO A 128 6.52 -48.77 31.36
C PRO A 128 7.29 -47.46 31.52
N TYR A 129 6.70 -46.44 32.17
CA TYR A 129 7.46 -45.32 32.69
C TYR A 129 7.20 -45.11 34.18
N ASN A 130 8.34 -44.84 34.84
CA ASN A 130 8.64 -45.00 36.25
C ASN A 130 7.89 -44.09 37.21
N THR A 131 7.65 -44.66 38.38
CA THR A 131 7.56 -44.09 39.73
C THR A 131 8.31 -42.77 39.94
N VAL A 132 7.65 -41.79 40.56
CA VAL A 132 8.32 -40.76 41.37
C VAL A 132 7.56 -40.61 42.69
N THR A 133 8.30 -40.88 43.77
CA THR A 133 7.98 -40.71 45.19
C THR A 133 7.96 -39.23 45.57
N PHE A 134 6.99 -38.83 46.39
CA PHE A 134 7.16 -37.94 47.54
C PHE A 134 6.23 -38.38 48.67
#